data_AF-A0A538SHW9-F1
#
_entry.id   AF-A0A538SHW9-F1
#
_cell.length_a   1.000
_cell.length_b   1.000
_cell.length_c   1.000
_cell.angle_alpha   90.00
_cell.angle_beta   90.00
_cell.angle_gamma   90.00
#
_symmetry.space_group_name_H-M   'P 1'
#
loop_
_entity.id
_entity.type
_entity.pdbx_description
1 polymer ?
#
loop_
_entity_poly.entity_id
_entity_poly.type
_entity_poly.pdbx_seq_one_letter_code
_entity_poly.pdbx_strand_id
1 'polypeptide(L)'
;MSTLDTNPVIFGLRDFYNSSPEAREILAHFASWKENKKVTGVKRVHRRLSRVGSMVDRPQIEQFFRTLHNIGLGEFISGEGVRRPRFIWGYPLTRLSQVATGDAWELEPLPDPLPTNGQENSDADEVLDSGEPVGLDQTRAGATRAGATRAGESGSVGTIKHTFRLREDLSVKFRLPRDLTMTEAVRLAEYIKTLPFGF
;
A
#
# COMPACT_ATOMS: atom_id res chain seq x y z
N MET A 1 31.17 -8.03 -10.17
CA MET A 1 30.23 -7.07 -9.56
C MET A 1 29.32 -6.55 -10.66
N SER A 2 28.09 -7.06 -10.75
CA SER A 2 27.14 -6.68 -11.81
C SER A 2 26.33 -5.45 -11.38
N THR A 3 26.32 -4.43 -12.22
CA THR A 3 25.65 -3.13 -12.06
C THR A 3 24.12 -3.23 -12.29
N LEU A 4 23.43 -4.12 -11.57
CA LEU A 4 21.98 -4.33 -11.68
C LEU A 4 21.17 -3.55 -10.63
N ASP A 5 21.60 -2.34 -10.31
CA ASP A 5 20.81 -1.42 -9.49
C ASP A 5 20.61 -0.11 -10.22
N THR A 6 19.40 0.13 -10.72
CA THR A 6 18.89 1.51 -10.81
C THR A 6 17.37 1.59 -10.69
N ASN A 7 16.74 0.66 -9.95
CA ASN A 7 15.40 0.92 -9.43
C ASN A 7 15.31 0.46 -7.97
N PRO A 8 15.32 1.38 -6.99
CA PRO A 8 15.28 1.04 -5.57
C PRO A 8 14.01 0.26 -5.19
N VAL A 9 12.93 0.41 -5.96
CA VAL A 9 11.67 -0.34 -5.77
C VAL A 9 11.86 -1.82 -6.14
N ILE A 10 12.54 -2.09 -7.26
CA ILE A 10 12.82 -3.47 -7.71
C ILE A 10 13.79 -4.15 -6.75
N PHE A 11 14.84 -3.45 -6.33
CA PHE A 11 15.78 -3.95 -5.33
C PHE A 11 15.06 -4.28 -4.02
N GLY A 12 14.28 -3.33 -3.47
CA GLY A 12 13.53 -3.53 -2.24
C GLY A 12 12.51 -4.67 -2.32
N LEU A 13 11.85 -4.85 -3.47
CA LEU A 13 10.94 -5.96 -3.70
C LEU A 13 11.66 -7.32 -3.68
N ARG A 14 12.82 -7.42 -4.34
CA ARG A 14 13.63 -8.65 -4.38
C ARG A 14 14.19 -8.99 -3.01
N ASP A 15 14.71 -8.00 -2.30
CA ASP A 15 15.20 -8.17 -0.94
C ASP A 15 14.10 -8.67 0.00
N PHE A 16 12.91 -8.08 -0.09
CA PHE A 16 11.75 -8.52 0.71
C PHE A 16 11.29 -9.94 0.37
N TYR A 17 11.26 -10.29 -0.92
CA TYR A 17 10.92 -11.63 -1.39
C TYR A 17 11.88 -12.70 -0.88
N ASN A 18 13.19 -12.40 -0.84
CA ASN A 18 14.21 -13.32 -0.34
C ASN A 18 14.20 -13.43 1.20
N SER A 19 13.82 -12.36 1.89
CA SER A 19 13.86 -12.28 3.36
C SER A 19 12.63 -12.86 4.06
N SER A 20 11.46 -12.91 3.42
CA SER A 20 10.20 -13.38 4.03
C SER A 20 9.58 -14.56 3.27
N PRO A 21 9.38 -15.73 3.90
CA PRO A 21 8.63 -16.83 3.29
C PRO A 21 7.15 -16.47 3.03
N GLU A 22 6.54 -15.68 3.89
CA GLU A 22 5.14 -15.23 3.75
C GLU A 22 4.97 -14.35 2.51
N ALA A 23 5.94 -13.46 2.24
CA ALA A 23 5.93 -12.62 1.06
C ALA A 23 5.92 -13.44 -0.23
N ARG A 24 6.70 -14.53 -0.28
CA ARG A 24 6.74 -15.44 -1.43
C ARG A 24 5.40 -16.10 -1.67
N GLU A 25 4.78 -16.60 -0.62
CA GLU A 25 3.46 -17.24 -0.70
C GLU A 25 2.40 -16.26 -1.20
N ILE A 26 2.30 -15.07 -0.59
CA ILE A 26 1.34 -14.04 -0.98
C ILE A 26 1.54 -13.60 -2.44
N LEU A 27 2.79 -13.38 -2.87
CA LEU A 27 3.11 -12.96 -4.25
C LEU A 27 2.83 -14.07 -5.27
N ALA A 28 3.13 -15.32 -4.95
CA ALA A 28 2.79 -16.46 -5.79
C ALA A 28 1.27 -16.57 -6.00
N HIS A 29 0.48 -16.33 -4.96
CA HIS A 29 -0.98 -16.28 -5.08
C HIS A 29 -1.47 -15.13 -5.95
N PHE A 30 -0.78 -13.98 -5.95
CA PHE A 30 -1.11 -12.86 -6.83
C PHE A 30 -0.78 -13.12 -8.30
N ALA A 31 0.27 -13.90 -8.59
CA ALA A 31 0.56 -14.33 -9.97
C ALA A 31 -0.58 -15.15 -10.58
N SER A 32 -1.35 -15.88 -9.76
CA SER A 32 -2.52 -16.65 -10.22
C SER A 32 -3.74 -15.80 -10.62
N TRP A 33 -3.71 -14.49 -10.38
CA TRP A 33 -4.85 -13.62 -10.68
C TRP A 33 -4.90 -13.31 -12.17
N LYS A 34 -6.07 -13.52 -12.79
CA LYS A 34 -6.28 -13.28 -14.23
C LYS A 34 -6.22 -11.79 -14.62
N GLU A 35 -6.48 -10.89 -13.67
CA GLU A 35 -6.57 -9.45 -13.92
C GLU A 35 -5.79 -8.66 -12.88
N ASN A 36 -5.15 -7.59 -13.35
CA ASN A 36 -4.60 -6.56 -12.47
C ASN A 36 -5.72 -5.82 -11.77
N LYS A 37 -5.58 -5.63 -10.46
CA LYS A 37 -6.53 -4.84 -9.67
C LYS A 37 -5.82 -3.62 -9.12
N LYS A 38 -6.48 -2.47 -9.25
CA LYS A 38 -5.99 -1.22 -8.66
C LYS A 38 -6.09 -1.23 -7.14
N VAL A 39 -7.07 -1.93 -6.56
CA VAL A 39 -7.28 -1.97 -5.10
C VAL A 39 -7.45 -3.42 -4.62
N THR A 40 -6.71 -3.77 -3.58
CA THR A 40 -6.80 -5.09 -2.92
C THR A 40 -7.04 -4.93 -1.42
N GLY A 41 -8.13 -5.49 -0.90
CA GLY A 41 -8.42 -5.49 0.54
C GLY A 41 -7.79 -6.66 1.29
N VAL A 42 -7.37 -6.44 2.53
CA VAL A 42 -6.75 -7.46 3.41
C VAL A 42 -7.64 -8.70 3.58
N LYS A 43 -8.94 -8.49 3.87
CA LYS A 43 -9.91 -9.58 4.02
C LYS A 43 -10.01 -10.49 2.79
N ARG A 44 -9.85 -9.92 1.59
CA ARG A 44 -9.94 -10.67 0.33
C ARG A 44 -8.72 -11.57 0.15
N VAL A 45 -7.52 -11.05 0.43
CA VAL A 45 -6.29 -11.84 0.40
C VAL A 45 -6.38 -12.98 1.40
N HIS A 46 -6.73 -12.69 2.65
CA HIS A 46 -6.90 -13.69 3.69
C HIS A 46 -7.87 -14.80 3.26
N ARG A 47 -9.09 -14.43 2.83
CA ARG A 47 -10.10 -15.41 2.36
C ARG A 47 -9.55 -16.32 1.25
N ARG A 48 -8.71 -15.79 0.36
CA ARG A 48 -8.17 -16.55 -0.76
C ARG A 48 -7.04 -17.48 -0.31
N LEU A 49 -6.17 -17.02 0.57
CA LEU A 49 -5.11 -17.80 1.19
C LEU A 49 -5.67 -18.96 2.01
N SER A 50 -6.70 -18.70 2.82
CA SER A 50 -7.38 -19.76 3.60
C SER A 50 -7.99 -20.85 2.72
N ARG A 51 -8.45 -20.52 1.50
CA ARG A 51 -8.98 -21.53 0.56
C ARG A 51 -7.90 -22.45 -0.01
N VAL A 52 -6.66 -21.99 -0.07
CA VAL A 52 -5.52 -22.78 -0.54
C VAL A 52 -4.83 -23.52 0.61
N GLY A 53 -5.30 -23.33 1.85
CA GLY A 53 -4.72 -23.95 3.04
C GLY A 53 -3.46 -23.27 3.55
N SER A 54 -3.22 -22.02 3.15
CA SER A 54 -2.11 -21.20 3.63
C SER A 54 -2.24 -20.89 5.12
N MET A 55 -1.12 -20.86 5.84
CA MET A 55 -1.04 -20.47 7.26
C MET A 55 -0.90 -18.95 7.47
N VAL A 56 -0.97 -18.16 6.39
CA VAL A 56 -0.77 -16.71 6.47
C VAL A 56 -1.98 -16.02 7.09
N ASP A 57 -1.77 -15.45 8.28
CA ASP A 57 -2.80 -14.77 9.05
C ASP A 57 -2.93 -13.28 8.68
N ARG A 58 -4.05 -12.68 9.09
CA ARG A 58 -4.35 -11.28 8.83
C ARG A 58 -3.23 -10.29 9.22
N PRO A 59 -2.57 -10.39 10.39
CA PRO A 59 -1.48 -9.48 10.75
C PRO A 59 -0.28 -9.57 9.80
N GLN A 60 0.03 -10.78 9.29
CA GLN A 60 1.11 -10.97 8.31
C GLN A 60 0.76 -10.31 6.97
N ILE A 61 -0.50 -10.37 6.55
CA ILE A 61 -0.98 -9.67 5.34
C ILE A 61 -0.91 -8.15 5.51
N GLU A 62 -1.30 -7.64 6.68
CA GLU A 62 -1.20 -6.21 6.98
C GLU A 62 0.27 -5.76 7.01
N GLN A 63 1.15 -6.55 7.62
CA GLN A 63 2.59 -6.29 7.64
C GLN A 63 3.18 -6.32 6.22
N PHE A 64 2.80 -7.30 5.42
CA PHE A 64 3.19 -7.40 4.02
C PHE A 64 2.84 -6.12 3.24
N PHE A 65 1.59 -5.63 3.37
CA PHE A 65 1.19 -4.39 2.70
C PHE A 65 1.90 -3.14 3.23
N ARG A 66 2.21 -3.07 4.54
CA ARG A 66 3.05 -2.00 5.09
C ARG A 66 4.44 -2.02 4.48
N THR A 67 5.05 -3.19 4.34
CA THR A 67 6.38 -3.31 3.72
C THR A 67 6.35 -2.88 2.26
N LEU A 68 5.35 -3.33 1.48
CA LEU A 68 5.21 -2.90 0.08
C LEU A 68 4.97 -1.39 -0.07
N HIS A 69 4.23 -0.79 0.86
CA HIS A 69 4.03 0.66 0.92
C HIS A 69 5.36 1.38 1.14
N ASN A 70 6.17 0.92 2.09
CA ASN A 70 7.48 1.50 2.40
C ASN A 70 8.48 1.37 1.24
N ILE A 71 8.40 0.28 0.46
CA ILE A 71 9.20 0.07 -0.76
C ILE A 71 8.76 1.02 -1.89
N GLY A 72 7.50 1.50 -1.87
CA GLY A 72 6.96 2.42 -2.88
C GLY A 72 6.13 1.75 -3.97
N LEU A 73 5.66 0.51 -3.76
CA LEU A 73 4.84 -0.23 -4.75
C LEU A 73 3.36 0.19 -4.76
N GLY A 74 2.97 1.05 -3.83
CA GLY A 74 1.60 1.56 -3.71
C GLY A 74 1.32 2.16 -2.33
N GLU A 75 0.04 2.33 -2.04
CA GLU A 75 -0.44 2.99 -0.83
C GLU A 75 -1.26 2.04 0.04
N PHE A 76 -0.89 1.88 1.31
CA PHE A 76 -1.64 1.05 2.24
C PHE A 76 -2.55 1.90 3.14
N ILE A 77 -3.84 1.89 2.84
CA ILE A 77 -4.87 2.55 3.65
C ILE A 77 -5.23 1.65 4.83
N SER A 78 -4.76 2.00 6.02
CA SER A 78 -5.04 1.32 7.29
C SER A 78 -5.04 2.32 8.45
N GLY A 79 -5.62 1.96 9.61
CA GLY A 79 -5.60 2.80 10.82
C GLY A 79 -6.98 3.09 11.41
N GLU A 80 -7.03 4.07 12.30
CA GLU A 80 -8.25 4.50 13.00
C GLU A 80 -9.29 5.04 12.00
N GLY A 81 -10.56 4.67 12.17
CA GLY A 81 -11.64 5.03 11.24
C GLY A 81 -11.69 4.25 9.92
N VAL A 82 -10.67 3.44 9.59
CA VAL A 82 -10.65 2.63 8.37
C VAL A 82 -11.31 1.26 8.62
N ARG A 83 -12.59 1.12 8.25
CA ARG A 83 -13.34 -0.15 8.43
C ARG A 83 -12.77 -1.34 7.62
N ARG A 84 -12.12 -1.07 6.48
CA ARG A 84 -11.60 -2.10 5.58
C ARG A 84 -10.19 -1.71 5.09
N PRO A 85 -9.12 -2.23 5.73
CA PRO A 85 -7.76 -2.00 5.29
C PRO A 85 -7.55 -2.51 3.86
N ARG A 86 -6.90 -1.70 3.03
CA ARG A 86 -6.76 -1.96 1.60
C ARG A 86 -5.49 -1.33 1.05
N PHE A 87 -4.93 -1.98 0.04
CA PHE A 87 -3.77 -1.53 -0.70
C PHE A 87 -4.20 -1.00 -2.05
N ILE A 88 -3.71 0.18 -2.43
CA ILE A 88 -3.88 0.81 -3.74
C ILE A 88 -2.56 0.59 -4.50
N TRP A 89 -2.62 -0.18 -5.59
CA TRP A 89 -1.45 -0.56 -6.36
C TRP A 89 -1.01 0.55 -7.31
N GLY A 90 0.28 0.87 -7.30
CA GLY A 90 0.93 1.72 -8.31
C GLY A 90 1.48 0.93 -9.49
N TYR A 91 1.52 -0.41 -9.39
CA TYR A 91 2.14 -1.29 -10.39
C TYR A 91 1.26 -2.53 -10.67
N PRO A 92 1.45 -3.21 -11.82
CA PRO A 92 0.73 -4.44 -12.14
C PRO A 92 1.01 -5.58 -11.13
N LEU A 93 -0.02 -5.96 -10.38
CA LEU A 93 0.03 -7.02 -9.36
C LEU A 93 0.52 -8.36 -9.91
N THR A 94 0.13 -8.73 -11.13
CA THR A 94 0.49 -10.02 -11.74
C THR A 94 1.98 -10.11 -12.08
N ARG A 95 2.64 -8.96 -12.29
CA ARG A 95 4.06 -8.90 -12.64
C ARG A 95 4.99 -8.83 -11.43
N LEU A 96 4.47 -8.51 -10.25
CA LEU A 96 5.29 -8.39 -9.03
C LEU A 96 6.03 -9.69 -8.71
N SER A 97 5.38 -10.84 -8.85
CA SER A 97 6.02 -12.13 -8.59
C SER A 97 7.17 -12.41 -9.57
N GLN A 98 7.00 -12.12 -10.86
CA GLN A 98 8.03 -12.36 -11.88
C GLN A 98 9.25 -11.46 -11.64
N VAL A 99 9.02 -10.22 -11.22
CA VAL A 99 10.10 -9.25 -10.98
C VAL A 99 10.83 -9.53 -9.67
N ALA A 100 10.10 -10.00 -8.66
CA ALA A 100 10.65 -10.47 -7.40
C ALA A 100 11.54 -11.72 -7.57
N THR A 101 11.13 -12.68 -8.42
CA THR A 101 11.95 -13.86 -8.75
C THR A 101 13.17 -13.50 -9.60
N GLY A 102 13.10 -12.41 -10.36
CA GLY A 102 14.15 -12.00 -11.29
C GLY A 102 13.91 -12.40 -12.74
N ASP A 103 12.79 -13.07 -13.03
CA ASP A 103 12.37 -13.46 -14.38
C ASP A 103 12.03 -12.24 -15.25
N ALA A 104 11.58 -11.16 -14.61
CA ALA A 104 11.35 -9.86 -15.25
C ALA A 104 12.25 -8.79 -14.63
N TRP A 105 12.80 -7.93 -15.48
CA TRP A 105 13.75 -6.87 -15.10
C TRP A 105 13.12 -5.47 -15.13
N GLU A 106 11.85 -5.35 -15.53
CA GLU A 106 11.15 -4.07 -15.70
C GLU A 106 9.75 -4.10 -15.06
N LEU A 107 9.41 -3.00 -14.37
CA LEU A 107 8.12 -2.73 -13.73
C LEU A 107 7.61 -1.38 -14.24
N GLU A 108 6.74 -1.42 -15.24
CA GLU A 108 6.05 -0.21 -15.67
C GLU A 108 5.01 0.20 -14.63
N PRO A 109 4.95 1.48 -14.22
CA PRO A 109 3.90 1.97 -13.36
C PRO A 109 2.54 1.82 -14.06
N LEU A 110 1.51 1.45 -13.30
CA LEU A 110 0.15 1.46 -13.82
C LEU A 110 -0.17 2.91 -14.23
N PRO A 111 -0.69 3.18 -15.45
CA PRO A 111 -1.11 4.52 -15.80
C PRO A 111 -2.09 5.06 -14.75
N ASP A 112 -1.96 6.34 -14.42
CA ASP A 112 -2.93 7.03 -13.58
C ASP A 112 -4.34 6.78 -14.13
N PRO A 113 -5.36 6.70 -13.25
CA PRO A 113 -6.69 6.40 -13.73
C PRO A 113 -7.12 7.51 -14.68
N LEU A 114 -7.45 7.15 -15.92
CA LEU A 114 -8.48 7.85 -16.66
C LEU A 114 -9.68 8.03 -15.71
N PRO A 115 -10.37 9.18 -15.72
CA PRO A 115 -11.41 9.50 -14.76
C PRO A 115 -12.34 8.29 -14.59
N THR A 116 -12.33 7.74 -13.38
CA THR A 116 -13.24 6.67 -12.99
C THR A 116 -14.64 7.28 -13.05
N ASN A 117 -15.32 7.16 -14.18
CA ASN A 117 -16.77 7.16 -14.16
C ASN A 117 -17.16 6.11 -13.14
N GLY A 118 -17.84 6.56 -12.08
CA GLY A 118 -18.02 5.88 -10.81
C GLY A 118 -18.61 4.49 -10.94
N GLN A 119 -17.78 3.51 -11.28
CA GLN A 119 -18.08 2.12 -11.03
C GLN A 119 -17.71 1.89 -9.58
N GLU A 120 -18.66 2.24 -8.72
CA GLU A 120 -18.84 1.65 -7.42
C GLU A 120 -18.55 0.15 -7.58
N ASN A 121 -17.48 -0.33 -6.93
CA ASN A 121 -17.35 -1.76 -6.72
C ASN A 121 -18.46 -2.15 -5.75
N SER A 122 -19.63 -2.45 -6.30
CA SER A 122 -20.76 -3.08 -5.64
C SER A 122 -20.33 -4.48 -5.18
N ASP A 123 -19.72 -4.57 -4.00
CA ASP A 123 -19.84 -5.76 -3.16
C ASP A 123 -21.04 -5.52 -2.21
N ALA A 124 -22.18 -5.13 -2.79
CA ALA A 124 -23.51 -5.21 -2.20
C ALA A 124 -24.20 -6.43 -2.85
N ASP A 125 -24.70 -7.31 -1.99
CA ASP A 125 -25.48 -8.53 -2.25
C ASP A 125 -24.80 -9.73 -2.94
N GLU A 126 -24.43 -10.70 -2.11
CA GLU A 126 -25.11 -11.99 -2.22
C GLU A 126 -25.73 -12.32 -0.85
N VAL A 127 -27.05 -12.13 -0.79
CA VAL A 127 -27.93 -12.51 0.31
C VAL A 127 -28.05 -14.04 0.31
N LEU A 128 -27.68 -14.68 1.41
CA LEU A 128 -28.27 -15.96 1.81
C LEU A 128 -28.69 -15.84 3.27
N ASP A 129 -29.89 -15.28 3.42
CA ASP A 129 -30.84 -15.58 4.48
C ASP A 129 -31.22 -17.06 4.37
N SER A 130 -30.93 -17.82 5.43
CA SER A 130 -31.57 -19.10 5.76
C SER A 130 -31.27 -19.44 7.21
N GLY A 131 -32.01 -18.80 8.11
CA GLY A 131 -32.48 -19.27 9.42
C GLY A 131 -31.55 -20.01 10.38
N GLU A 132 -31.37 -19.45 11.57
CA GLU A 132 -31.34 -20.21 12.84
C GLU A 132 -31.97 -19.32 13.95
N PRO A 133 -32.70 -19.91 14.91
CA PRO A 133 -33.83 -19.26 15.57
C PRO A 133 -33.47 -18.36 16.75
N VAL A 134 -34.36 -17.39 16.93
CA VAL A 134 -34.56 -16.56 18.13
C VAL A 134 -34.62 -17.42 19.39
N GLY A 135 -33.75 -17.10 20.35
CA GLY A 135 -33.85 -17.53 21.75
C GLY A 135 -33.47 -16.38 22.68
N LEU A 136 -34.47 -15.89 23.43
CA LEU A 136 -34.38 -14.98 24.59
C LEU A 136 -33.23 -15.41 25.54
N ASP A 137 -32.56 -14.52 26.29
CA ASP A 137 -33.16 -13.74 27.37
C ASP A 137 -32.22 -12.65 27.91
N GLN A 138 -32.88 -11.67 28.53
CA GLN A 138 -32.43 -10.45 29.20
C GLN A 138 -31.41 -10.75 30.33
N THR A 139 -30.54 -9.81 30.76
CA THR A 139 -30.90 -8.87 31.84
C THR A 139 -29.71 -7.96 32.22
N ARG A 140 -29.97 -6.63 32.15
CA ARG A 140 -29.57 -5.48 32.99
C ARG A 140 -28.14 -5.25 33.55
N ALA A 141 -27.71 -4.00 33.26
CA ALA A 141 -27.42 -2.88 34.19
C ALA A 141 -26.00 -2.67 34.78
N GLY A 142 -25.56 -1.39 34.70
CA GLY A 142 -24.43 -0.80 35.42
C GLY A 142 -23.61 0.13 34.51
N ALA A 143 -24.04 1.35 34.18
CA ALA A 143 -23.82 2.60 34.92
C ALA A 143 -22.33 2.94 35.22
N THR A 144 -21.75 3.90 34.46
CA THR A 144 -21.34 5.25 34.92
C THR A 144 -20.12 5.80 34.17
N ARG A 145 -20.17 7.13 33.96
CA ARG A 145 -19.29 8.03 33.20
C ARG A 145 -17.90 8.23 33.83
N ALA A 146 -16.90 8.44 32.96
CA ALA A 146 -15.78 9.40 33.06
C ALA A 146 -15.02 9.30 31.72
N GLY A 147 -14.66 10.34 30.95
CA GLY A 147 -14.26 11.69 31.32
C GLY A 147 -12.73 11.82 31.30
N ALA A 148 -12.11 11.93 30.12
CA ALA A 148 -10.77 12.52 29.88
C ALA A 148 -10.51 12.53 28.35
N THR A 149 -10.69 13.66 27.65
CA THR A 149 -9.68 14.71 27.40
C THR A 149 -8.55 14.25 26.47
N ARG A 150 -8.69 14.69 25.21
CA ARG A 150 -7.65 15.15 24.26
C ARG A 150 -6.26 14.51 24.34
N ALA A 151 -5.91 13.82 23.25
CA ALA A 151 -4.60 13.96 22.62
C ALA A 151 -4.80 13.85 21.12
N GLY A 152 -4.89 15.01 20.45
CA GLY A 152 -4.56 15.05 19.04
C GLY A 152 -3.05 14.92 18.95
N GLU A 153 -2.55 13.83 18.41
CA GLU A 153 -1.19 13.80 17.88
C GLU A 153 -1.27 14.21 16.42
N SER A 154 -1.28 15.53 16.24
CA SER A 154 -0.59 16.15 15.13
C SER A 154 0.82 15.56 15.09
N GLY A 155 1.06 14.58 14.22
CA GLY A 155 2.39 14.28 13.76
C GLY A 155 2.97 15.60 13.29
N SER A 156 3.93 16.14 14.04
CA SER A 156 4.50 17.45 13.78
C SER A 156 5.01 17.48 12.34
N VAL A 157 4.33 18.23 11.47
CA VAL A 157 4.75 18.47 10.07
C VAL A 157 5.99 19.36 10.12
N GLY A 158 7.09 18.80 10.61
CA GLY A 158 8.38 19.45 10.63
C GLY A 158 8.86 19.51 9.18
N THR A 159 8.96 20.69 8.60
CA THR A 159 9.52 20.82 7.26
C THR A 159 11.04 20.95 7.34
N ILE A 160 11.78 20.11 6.62
CA ILE A 160 13.23 20.21 6.46
C ILE A 160 13.54 21.13 5.28
N LYS A 161 14.51 22.03 5.44
CA LYS A 161 15.00 22.89 4.36
C LYS A 161 16.03 22.13 3.53
N HIS A 162 15.73 21.86 2.27
CA HIS A 162 16.66 21.27 1.33
C HIS A 162 17.11 22.33 0.32
N THR A 163 18.42 22.46 0.13
CA THR A 163 19.00 23.34 -0.89
C THR A 163 19.59 22.47 -1.98
N PHE A 164 19.09 22.62 -3.20
CA PHE A 164 19.57 21.91 -4.37
C PHE A 164 20.22 22.90 -5.32
N ARG A 165 21.42 22.58 -5.80
CA ARG A 165 22.14 23.39 -6.77
C ARG A 165 21.91 22.77 -8.15
N LEU A 166 21.10 23.44 -8.97
CA LEU A 166 20.71 22.95 -10.31
C LEU A 166 21.72 23.37 -11.37
N ARG A 167 22.35 24.55 -11.20
CA ARG A 167 23.43 25.10 -12.04
C ARG A 167 24.46 25.78 -11.13
N GLU A 168 25.60 26.16 -11.67
CA GLU A 168 26.64 26.87 -10.91
C GLU A 168 26.12 28.17 -10.27
N ASP A 169 25.20 28.87 -10.92
CA ASP A 169 24.56 30.13 -10.51
C ASP A 169 23.15 29.96 -9.91
N LEU A 170 22.53 28.78 -10.05
CA LEU A 170 21.15 28.54 -9.65
C LEU A 170 21.04 27.51 -8.50
N SER A 171 20.61 27.99 -7.34
CA SER A 171 20.25 27.15 -6.19
C SER A 171 18.79 27.36 -5.79
N VAL A 172 18.05 26.26 -5.65
CA VAL A 172 16.64 26.26 -5.26
C VAL A 172 16.50 25.69 -3.86
N LYS A 173 15.68 26.34 -3.05
CA LYS A 173 15.44 25.97 -1.65
C LYS A 173 14.02 25.46 -1.50
N PHE A 174 13.87 24.18 -1.19
CA PHE A 174 12.58 23.56 -0.90
C PHE A 174 12.41 23.35 0.60
N ARG A 175 11.18 23.46 1.08
CA ARG A 175 10.79 22.99 2.41
C ARG A 175 9.98 21.73 2.20
N LEU A 176 10.58 20.58 2.53
CA LEU A 176 9.94 19.28 2.35
C LEU A 176 9.46 18.76 3.70
N PRO A 177 8.31 18.08 3.77
CA PRO A 177 7.89 17.38 4.99
C PRO A 177 8.97 16.41 5.47
N ARG A 178 9.14 16.28 6.79
CA ARG A 178 10.09 15.33 7.39
C ARG A 178 9.67 13.87 7.17
N ASP A 179 8.40 13.65 6.94
CA ASP A 179 7.75 12.37 6.68
C ASP A 179 7.56 12.09 5.17
N LEU A 180 8.34 12.75 4.31
CA LEU A 180 8.33 12.52 2.87
C LEU A 180 8.54 11.03 2.56
N THR A 181 7.51 10.38 2.03
CA THR A 181 7.57 8.97 1.65
C THR A 181 8.41 8.77 0.40
N MET A 182 8.90 7.55 0.15
CA MET A 182 9.73 7.26 -1.03
C MET A 182 8.98 7.57 -2.34
N THR A 183 7.69 7.26 -2.40
CA THR A 183 6.84 7.55 -3.57
C THR A 183 6.72 9.04 -3.83
N GLU A 184 6.51 9.84 -2.78
CA GLU A 184 6.45 11.31 -2.90
C GLU A 184 7.81 11.87 -3.34
N ALA A 185 8.91 11.31 -2.84
CA ALA A 185 10.26 11.69 -3.27
C ALA A 185 10.49 11.40 -4.76
N VAL A 186 10.09 10.21 -5.25
CA VAL A 186 10.21 9.86 -6.68
C VAL A 186 9.35 10.77 -7.54
N ARG A 187 8.07 10.97 -7.19
CA ARG A 187 7.17 11.84 -7.95
C ARG A 187 7.65 13.29 -7.96
N LEU A 188 8.13 13.79 -6.83
CA LEU A 188 8.73 15.12 -6.75
C LEU A 188 9.96 15.23 -7.62
N ALA A 189 10.82 14.20 -7.65
CA ALA A 189 12.00 14.18 -8.50
C ALA A 189 11.64 14.15 -9.99
N GLU A 190 10.65 13.35 -10.40
CA GLU A 190 10.14 13.31 -11.77
C GLU A 190 9.55 14.66 -12.17
N TYR A 191 8.73 15.27 -11.32
CA TYR A 191 8.20 16.62 -11.54
C TYR A 191 9.32 17.67 -11.68
N ILE A 192 10.32 17.64 -10.79
CA ILE A 192 11.45 18.56 -10.87
C ILE A 192 12.19 18.38 -12.20
N LYS A 193 12.38 17.15 -12.68
CA LYS A 193 13.02 16.88 -13.97
C LYS A 193 12.24 17.40 -15.18
N THR A 194 10.92 17.54 -15.08
CA THR A 194 10.09 18.09 -16.17
C THR A 194 10.01 19.62 -16.15
N LEU A 195 10.45 20.26 -15.06
CA LEU A 195 10.49 21.71 -15.01
C LEU A 195 11.50 22.25 -16.02
N PRO A 196 11.12 23.27 -16.82
CA PRO A 196 12.05 23.95 -17.69
C PRO A 196 12.96 24.83 -16.83
N PHE A 197 14.03 24.23 -16.31
CA PHE A 197 15.16 25.02 -15.81
C PHE A 197 15.83 25.60 -17.05
N GLY A 198 15.42 26.83 -17.39
CA GLY A 198 15.78 27.51 -18.63
C GLY A 198 17.25 27.33 -19.01
N PHE A 199 17.45 26.96 -20.27
CA PHE A 199 18.76 26.77 -20.90
C PHE A 199 19.61 28.06 -20.83
#